data_AF-A0A946CPA2-F1
#
_entry.id   AF-A0A946CPA2-F1
#
_cell.length_a   1.000
_cell.length_b   1.000
_cell.length_c   1.000
_cell.angle_alpha   90.00
_cell.angle_beta   90.00
_cell.angle_gamma   90.00
#
_symmetry.space_group_name_H-M   'P 1'
#
loop_
_entity.id
_entity.type
_entity.pdbx_description
1 polymer ?
#
loop_
_entity_poly.entity_id
_entity_poly.type
_entity_poly.pdbx_seq_one_letter_code
_entity_poly.pdbx_strand_id
1 'polypeptide(L)'
;MSADIKKVVLAYSGGLDTSVILRWLQDTYNCEVVTFTADLGQGEEVEPARAKAEMMGIKEIFIEDLREEFVRDYVFPMFRANALYEGTYLLGTSIARPLIAKRQIEIAAEVGADAVSHGATGKGNDQVRFEL
;
A
#
# COMPACT_ATOMS: atom_id res chain seq x y z
N MET A 1 17.56 -14.42 -15.64
CA MET A 1 16.33 -14.03 -16.37
C MET A 1 15.32 -13.70 -15.29
N SER A 2 14.82 -12.47 -15.24
CA SER A 2 13.72 -12.13 -14.33
C SER A 2 12.56 -13.06 -14.65
N ALA A 3 11.96 -13.68 -13.64
CA ALA A 3 10.71 -14.42 -13.83
C ALA A 3 9.70 -13.51 -14.54
N ASP A 4 8.94 -14.04 -15.50
CA ASP A 4 7.86 -13.29 -16.14
C ASP A 4 6.82 -12.95 -15.06
N ILE A 5 6.74 -11.67 -14.70
CA ILE A 5 5.78 -11.18 -13.71
C ILE A 5 4.39 -11.23 -14.33
N LYS A 6 3.46 -11.99 -13.74
CA LYS A 6 2.12 -12.21 -14.30
C LYS A 6 1.06 -11.34 -13.65
N LYS A 7 1.11 -11.19 -12.34
CA LYS A 7 0.16 -10.39 -11.57
C LYS A 7 0.87 -9.64 -10.43
N VAL A 8 0.56 -8.34 -10.32
CA VAL A 8 1.15 -7.42 -9.32
C VAL A 8 0.06 -6.81 -8.45
N VAL A 9 0.24 -6.82 -7.13
CA VAL A 9 -0.56 -5.98 -6.22
C VAL A 9 0.15 -4.65 -5.99
N LEU A 10 -0.46 -3.56 -6.43
CA LEU A 10 0.03 -2.20 -6.25
C LEU A 10 -0.65 -1.53 -5.04
N ALA A 11 0.15 -1.09 -4.06
CA ALA A 11 -0.30 -0.13 -3.05
C ALA A 11 -0.61 1.21 -3.75
N TYR A 12 -1.90 1.53 -3.85
CA TYR A 12 -2.44 2.57 -4.72
C TYR A 12 -3.16 3.63 -3.89
N SER A 13 -2.76 4.89 -4.02
CA SER A 13 -3.40 6.00 -3.29
C SER A 13 -4.40 6.79 -4.13
N GLY A 14 -4.49 6.53 -5.44
CA GLY A 14 -5.23 7.41 -6.37
C GLY A 14 -4.49 8.70 -6.72
N GLY A 15 -3.31 8.97 -6.13
CA GLY A 15 -2.45 10.09 -6.46
C GLY A 15 -1.86 10.00 -7.87
N LEU A 16 -1.21 11.08 -8.33
CA LEU A 16 -0.56 11.13 -9.64
C LEU A 16 0.48 10.01 -9.80
N ASP A 17 1.38 9.90 -8.83
CA ASP A 17 2.51 8.97 -8.89
C ASP A 17 2.06 7.51 -9.00
N THR A 18 1.13 7.08 -8.13
CA THR A 18 0.62 5.69 -8.17
C THR A 18 -0.23 5.41 -9.41
N SER A 19 -0.88 6.41 -10.01
CA SER A 19 -1.55 6.24 -11.31
C SER A 19 -0.56 6.10 -12.46
N VAL A 20 0.54 6.84 -12.45
CA VAL A 20 1.61 6.65 -13.45
C VAL A 20 2.25 5.27 -13.29
N ILE A 21 2.52 4.83 -12.05
CA ILE A 21 3.06 3.49 -11.76
C ILE A 21 2.11 2.39 -12.25
N LEU A 22 0.81 2.50 -11.97
CA LEU A 22 -0.20 1.55 -12.44
C LEU A 22 -0.10 1.36 -13.96
N ARG A 23 -0.09 2.48 -14.71
CA ARG A 23 0.02 2.42 -16.17
C ARG A 23 1.36 1.85 -16.63
N TRP A 24 2.44 2.26 -15.96
CA TRP A 24 3.78 1.79 -16.27
C TRP A 24 3.97 0.29 -16.03
N LEU A 25 3.35 -0.28 -14.99
CA LEU A 25 3.36 -1.73 -14.73
C LEU A 25 2.65 -2.50 -15.85
N GLN A 26 1.50 -2.01 -16.31
CA GLN A 26 0.77 -2.59 -17.43
C GLN A 26 1.60 -2.56 -18.72
N ASP A 27 2.18 -1.39 -19.06
CA ASP A 27 2.90 -1.22 -20.33
C ASP A 27 4.28 -1.91 -20.32
N THR A 28 4.96 -1.97 -19.17
CA THR A 28 6.35 -2.48 -19.07
C THR A 28 6.41 -3.98 -18.83
N TYR A 29 5.55 -4.50 -17.95
CA TYR A 29 5.55 -5.93 -17.59
C TYR A 29 4.45 -6.71 -18.31
N ASN A 30 3.51 -6.04 -18.97
CA ASN A 30 2.36 -6.67 -19.62
C ASN A 30 1.64 -7.65 -18.67
N CYS A 31 1.53 -7.25 -17.41
CA CYS A 31 1.00 -8.03 -16.30
C CYS A 31 -0.38 -7.55 -15.87
N GLU A 32 -1.12 -8.40 -15.18
CA GLU A 32 -2.34 -8.01 -14.49
C GLU A 32 -2.00 -7.16 -13.26
N VAL A 33 -2.67 -6.02 -13.09
CA VAL A 33 -2.48 -5.16 -11.92
C VAL A 33 -3.74 -5.22 -11.05
N VAL A 34 -3.53 -5.50 -9.78
CA VAL A 34 -4.51 -5.43 -8.70
C VAL A 34 -4.19 -4.19 -7.88
N THR A 35 -5.18 -3.35 -7.55
CA THR A 35 -4.95 -2.17 -6.70
C THR A 35 -5.41 -2.42 -5.28
N PHE A 36 -4.63 -1.92 -4.32
CA PHE A 36 -4.94 -1.97 -2.90
C PHE A 36 -4.82 -0.57 -2.28
N THR A 37 -5.91 -0.11 -1.66
CA THR A 37 -5.99 1.13 -0.90
C THR A 37 -6.39 0.81 0.54
N ALA A 38 -5.58 1.25 1.51
CA ALA A 38 -5.88 1.12 2.94
C ALA A 38 -6.44 2.42 3.52
N ASP A 39 -7.65 2.38 4.09
CA ASP A 39 -8.18 3.44 4.94
C ASP A 39 -7.70 3.22 6.39
N LEU A 40 -6.85 4.14 6.83
CA LEU A 40 -6.31 4.27 8.18
C LEU A 40 -6.75 5.59 8.83
N GLY A 41 -7.76 6.26 8.26
CA GLY A 41 -8.28 7.55 8.73
C GLY A 41 -7.91 8.74 7.84
N GLN A 42 -7.53 8.52 6.58
CA GLN A 42 -7.25 9.61 5.62
C GLN A 42 -8.52 10.38 5.21
N GLY A 43 -9.70 9.80 5.41
CA GLY A 43 -10.99 10.46 5.14
C GLY A 43 -11.41 10.39 3.68
N GLU A 44 -11.87 11.51 3.12
CA GLU A 44 -12.49 11.58 1.77
C GLU A 44 -11.54 11.21 0.60
N GLU A 45 -10.24 11.02 0.86
CA GLU A 45 -9.25 10.67 -0.16
C GLU A 45 -9.36 9.22 -0.67
N VAL A 46 -10.08 8.35 0.04
CA VAL A 46 -10.15 6.92 -0.27
C VAL A 46 -11.11 6.60 -1.43
N GLU A 47 -12.29 7.24 -1.44
CA GLU A 47 -13.33 6.98 -2.47
C GLU A 47 -12.90 7.33 -3.90
N PRO A 48 -12.22 8.46 -4.17
CA PRO A 48 -11.72 8.77 -5.50
C PRO A 48 -10.73 7.73 -6.06
N ALA A 49 -10.04 6.99 -5.20
CA ALA A 49 -9.09 5.97 -5.64
C ALA A 49 -9.80 4.84 -6.40
N ARG A 50 -11.02 4.44 -5.98
CA ARG A 50 -11.83 3.41 -6.67
C ARG A 50 -12.13 3.84 -8.10
N ALA A 51 -12.81 4.98 -8.24
CA ALA A 51 -13.25 5.49 -9.53
C ALA A 51 -12.06 5.67 -10.49
N LYS A 52 -10.91 6.15 -9.96
CA LYS A 52 -9.71 6.32 -10.77
C LYS A 52 -9.11 4.99 -11.23
N ALA A 53 -9.06 3.97 -10.36
CA ALA A 53 -8.59 2.63 -10.75
C ALA A 53 -9.51 1.98 -11.80
N GLU A 54 -10.83 2.13 -11.66
CA GLU A 54 -11.82 1.65 -12.65
C GLU A 54 -11.63 2.33 -14.01
N MET A 55 -11.45 3.65 -14.05
CA MET A 55 -11.16 4.39 -15.28
C MET A 55 -9.85 3.95 -15.96
N MET A 56 -8.90 3.41 -15.19
CA MET A 56 -7.64 2.88 -15.69
C MET A 56 -7.71 1.39 -16.08
N GLY A 57 -8.92 0.80 -16.07
CA GLY A 57 -9.18 -0.56 -16.55
C GLY A 57 -8.81 -1.66 -15.56
N ILE A 58 -8.67 -1.34 -14.27
CA ILE A 58 -8.40 -2.34 -13.23
C ILE A 58 -9.66 -3.14 -12.93
N LYS A 59 -9.51 -4.47 -12.86
CA LYS A 59 -10.62 -5.40 -12.59
C LYS A 59 -10.76 -5.74 -11.11
N GLU A 60 -9.64 -5.84 -10.40
CA GLU A 60 -9.58 -6.20 -8.99
C GLU A 60 -9.09 -4.98 -8.18
N ILE A 61 -10.02 -4.38 -7.42
CA ILE A 61 -9.79 -3.15 -6.66
C ILE A 61 -10.17 -3.39 -5.20
N PHE A 62 -9.16 -3.46 -4.34
CA PHE A 62 -9.29 -3.61 -2.90
C PHE A 62 -9.26 -2.24 -2.24
N ILE A 63 -10.32 -1.91 -1.50
CA ILE A 63 -10.37 -0.76 -0.61
C ILE A 63 -10.80 -1.30 0.74
N GLU A 64 -9.92 -1.18 1.73
CA GLU A 64 -10.14 -1.80 3.02
C GLU A 64 -10.04 -0.80 4.15
N ASP A 65 -11.06 -0.82 5.02
CA ASP A 65 -11.06 -0.11 6.28
C ASP A 65 -10.23 -0.89 7.30
N LEU A 66 -9.04 -0.39 7.59
CA LEU A 66 -8.08 -0.97 8.52
C LEU A 66 -7.93 -0.10 9.78
N ARG A 67 -8.82 0.85 10.03
CA ARG A 67 -8.72 1.80 11.16
C ARG A 67 -8.72 1.11 12.51
N GLU A 68 -9.63 0.15 12.71
CA GLU A 68 -9.73 -0.60 13.96
C GLU A 68 -8.51 -1.51 14.18
N GLU A 69 -8.03 -2.21 13.15
CA GLU A 69 -6.79 -3.00 13.25
C GLU A 69 -5.59 -2.11 13.52
N PHE A 70 -5.48 -0.97 12.84
CA PHE A 70 -4.41 -0.02 13.04
C PHE A 70 -4.33 0.47 14.48
N VAL A 71 -5.45 0.90 15.04
CA VAL A 71 -5.47 1.40 16.42
C VAL A 71 -5.18 0.26 17.41
N ARG A 72 -5.89 -0.87 17.28
CA ARG A 72 -5.83 -1.98 18.23
C ARG A 72 -4.48 -2.70 18.24
N ASP A 73 -3.92 -2.98 17.06
CA ASP A 73 -2.78 -3.90 16.89
C ASP A 73 -1.46 -3.18 16.59
N TYR A 74 -1.48 -1.87 16.27
CA TYR A 74 -0.26 -1.10 15.97
C TYR A 74 -0.11 0.12 16.88
N VAL A 75 -1.10 1.02 16.92
CA VAL A 75 -1.03 2.26 17.73
C VAL A 75 -0.99 1.95 19.23
N PHE A 76 -1.95 1.20 19.76
CA PHE A 76 -1.98 0.91 21.20
C PHE A 76 -0.73 0.15 21.68
N PRO A 77 -0.23 -0.89 20.99
CA PRO A 77 1.04 -1.52 21.36
C PRO A 77 2.23 -0.56 21.37
N MET A 78 2.33 0.32 20.37
CA MET A 78 3.38 1.36 20.33
C MET A 78 3.30 2.32 21.53
N PHE A 79 2.09 2.77 21.87
CA PHE A 79 1.86 3.69 23.00
C PHE A 79 2.13 3.04 24.36
N ARG A 80 1.93 1.74 24.52
CA ARG A 80 2.32 1.02 25.76
C ARG A 80 3.82 1.13 26.06
N ALA A 81 4.65 1.28 25.02
CA ALA A 81 6.09 1.47 25.15
C ALA A 81 6.49 2.95 25.35
N ASN A 82 5.54 3.88 25.35
CA ASN A 82 5.80 5.33 25.29
C ASN A 82 6.78 5.68 24.15
N ALA A 83 6.62 5.03 23.00
CA ALA A 83 7.58 5.13 21.91
C ALA A 83 7.69 6.57 21.38
N LEU A 84 8.92 7.07 21.35
CA LEU A 84 9.23 8.43 20.92
C LEU A 84 10.57 8.43 20.21
N TYR A 85 10.56 8.85 18.95
CA TYR A 85 11.77 8.95 18.16
C TYR A 85 12.41 10.33 18.37
N GLU A 86 13.71 10.33 18.69
CA GLU A 86 14.50 11.55 18.93
C GLU A 86 13.81 12.52 19.91
N GLY A 87 13.13 11.97 20.92
CA GLY A 87 12.50 12.75 21.99
C GLY A 87 11.28 13.58 21.58
N THR A 88 10.79 13.48 20.34
CA THR A 88 9.68 14.34 19.85
C THR A 88 8.70 13.64 18.91
N TYR A 89 9.15 12.72 18.06
CA TYR A 89 8.32 12.18 16.99
C TYR A 89 7.57 10.91 17.41
N LEU A 90 6.24 10.95 17.37
CA LEU A 90 5.33 9.84 17.73
C LEU A 90 5.12 8.80 16.62
N LEU A 91 6.08 8.66 15.70
CA LEU A 91 6.17 7.52 14.76
C LEU A 91 4.94 7.29 13.85
N GLY A 92 4.05 8.27 13.68
CA GLY A 92 2.75 8.07 13.00
C GLY A 92 2.86 7.48 11.59
N THR A 93 3.85 7.92 10.79
CA THR A 93 4.11 7.32 9.47
C THR A 93 4.70 5.93 9.60
N SER A 94 5.70 5.77 10.47
CA SER A 94 6.44 4.52 10.64
C SER A 94 5.53 3.36 11.06
N ILE A 95 4.58 3.60 11.95
CA ILE A 95 3.74 2.55 12.54
C ILE A 95 2.60 2.11 11.61
N ALA A 96 2.21 2.95 10.65
CA ALA A 96 1.17 2.63 9.66
C ALA A 96 1.68 1.68 8.55
N ARG A 97 2.94 1.83 8.12
CA ARG A 97 3.48 1.11 6.95
C ARG A 97 3.51 -0.42 7.10
N PRO A 98 3.87 -1.00 8.26
CA PRO A 98 3.84 -2.45 8.43
C PRO A 98 2.45 -3.06 8.23
N LEU A 99 1.39 -2.37 8.64
CA LEU A 99 0.01 -2.83 8.41
C LEU A 99 -0.34 -2.84 6.93
N ILE A 100 0.00 -1.77 6.20
CA ILE A 100 -0.25 -1.68 4.76
C ILE A 100 0.53 -2.77 4.02
N ALA A 101 1.81 -2.94 4.34
CA ALA A 101 2.66 -3.97 3.72
C ALA A 101 2.15 -5.38 4.02
N LYS A 102 1.81 -5.68 5.29
CA LYS A 102 1.19 -6.96 5.69
C LYS A 102 -0.05 -7.25 4.85
N ARG A 103 -1.00 -6.32 4.81
CA ARG A 103 -2.27 -6.55 4.10
C ARG A 103 -2.05 -6.67 2.59
N GLN A 104 -1.11 -5.93 2.02
CA GLN A 104 -0.73 -6.06 0.61
C GLN A 104 -0.21 -7.47 0.29
N ILE A 105 0.61 -8.06 1.16
CA ILE A 105 1.12 -9.43 0.99
C ILE A 105 -0.01 -10.47 1.13
N GLU A 106 -0.94 -10.27 2.06
CA GLU A 106 -2.12 -11.14 2.20
C GLU A 106 -2.99 -11.12 0.94
N ILE A 107 -3.29 -9.92 0.40
CA ILE A 107 -4.01 -9.77 -0.86
C ILE A 107 -3.24 -10.46 -2.00
N ALA A 108 -1.91 -10.28 -2.06
CA ALA A 108 -1.10 -10.93 -3.08
C ALA A 108 -1.23 -12.47 -3.01
N ALA A 109 -1.26 -13.05 -1.81
CA ALA A 109 -1.51 -14.48 -1.63
C ALA A 109 -2.95 -14.88 -2.02
N GLU A 110 -3.95 -14.07 -1.67
CA GLU A 110 -5.38 -14.31 -1.98
C GLU A 110 -5.64 -14.34 -3.50
N VAL A 111 -5.04 -13.40 -4.25
CA VAL A 111 -5.25 -13.27 -5.70
C VAL A 111 -4.24 -14.06 -6.55
N GLY A 112 -3.28 -14.72 -5.90
CA GLY A 112 -2.21 -15.47 -6.56
C GLY A 112 -1.23 -14.58 -7.34
N ALA A 113 -0.96 -13.37 -6.84
CA ALA A 113 0.04 -12.48 -7.40
C ALA A 113 1.46 -12.94 -7.07
N ASP A 114 2.34 -12.82 -8.05
CA ASP A 114 3.75 -13.21 -7.97
C ASP A 114 4.69 -12.03 -7.68
N ALA A 115 4.15 -10.81 -7.61
CA ALA A 115 4.87 -9.61 -7.21
C ALA A 115 3.98 -8.57 -6.51
N VAL A 116 4.63 -7.64 -5.80
CA VAL A 116 4.02 -6.47 -5.18
C VAL A 116 4.78 -5.20 -5.58
N SER A 117 4.11 -4.05 -5.53
CA SER A 117 4.68 -2.76 -5.89
C SER A 117 4.15 -1.63 -5.00
N HIS A 118 4.93 -0.55 -4.84
CA HIS A 118 4.52 0.64 -4.09
C HIS A 118 5.03 1.93 -4.74
N GLY A 119 4.43 3.06 -4.37
CA GLY A 119 4.82 4.40 -4.84
C GLY A 119 5.80 5.15 -3.95
N ALA A 120 6.44 4.50 -2.97
CA ALA A 120 7.42 5.18 -2.12
C ALA A 120 8.63 5.69 -2.93
N THR A 121 9.20 6.82 -2.52
CA THR A 121 10.34 7.42 -3.22
C THR A 121 11.61 6.58 -3.02
N GLY A 122 12.43 6.46 -4.08
CA GLY A 122 13.66 5.65 -4.06
C GLY A 122 14.79 6.14 -3.15
N LYS A 123 14.57 7.24 -2.40
CA LYS A 123 15.52 7.79 -1.41
C LYS A 123 14.86 8.06 -0.06
N GLY A 124 13.60 7.65 0.12
CA GLY A 124 12.85 7.84 1.35
C GLY A 124 12.91 6.62 2.27
N ASN A 125 12.39 6.78 3.49
CA ASN A 125 12.31 5.68 4.46
C ASN A 125 11.16 4.70 4.17
N ASP A 126 10.13 5.14 3.45
CA ASP A 126 8.93 4.31 3.21
C ASP A 126 9.23 3.07 2.36
N GLN A 127 10.16 3.14 1.39
CA GLN A 127 10.57 1.96 0.61
C GLN A 127 11.08 0.85 1.55
N VAL A 128 11.93 1.21 2.51
CA VAL A 128 12.47 0.28 3.50
C VAL A 128 11.35 -0.27 4.41
N ARG A 129 10.38 0.56 4.79
CA ARG A 129 9.26 0.13 5.65
C ARG A 129 8.29 -0.83 4.94
N PHE A 130 8.20 -0.76 3.61
CA PHE A 130 7.41 -1.70 2.82
C PHE A 130 8.16 -3.00 2.51
N GLU A 131 9.47 -2.92 2.28
CA GLU A 131 10.28 -4.03 1.74
C GLU A 131 10.96 -4.92 2.81
N LEU A 132 11.03 -4.48 4.07
CA LEU A 132 11.57 -5.27 5.19
C LEU A 132 10.61 -6.36 5.68
#